data_AF-A0A9Q4L2Z6-F1
#
_entry.id   AF-A0A9Q4L2Z6-F1
#
_cell.length_a   1.000
_cell.length_b   1.000
_cell.length_c   1.000
_cell.angle_alpha   90.00
_cell.angle_beta   90.00
_cell.angle_gamma   90.00
#
_symmetry.space_group_name_H-M   'P 1'
#
loop_
_entity.id
_entity.type
_entity.pdbx_description
1 polymer ?
#
loop_
_entity_poly.entity_id
_entity_poly.type
_entity_poly.pdbx_seq_one_letter_code
_entity_poly.pdbx_strand_id
1 'polypeptide(L)'
;MLAALLPPISLFGVPVPAVIVVAYGTAVGVFIDLDHFLIARFKTGSWDAVRFCLSNPRAAVADQSKIFEPGDVGVLSRLLSHVVIGGVAVPLLALLSVPLAIVTGVVLYAHLLADLVWDIRLLERHAETAASTDDLADIIG
;
A
#
# COMPACT_ATOMS: atom_id res chain seq x y z
N MET A 1 2.62 -19.04 4.07
CA MET A 1 3.78 -19.78 4.61
C MET A 1 4.89 -19.88 3.54
N LEU A 2 5.33 -18.74 2.99
CA LEU A 2 6.37 -18.67 1.94
C LEU A 2 7.79 -18.78 2.53
N ALA A 3 7.99 -18.36 3.77
CA ALA A 3 9.28 -18.43 4.47
C ALA A 3 9.80 -19.87 4.71
N ALA A 4 8.94 -20.88 4.61
CA ALA A 4 9.33 -22.29 4.79
C ALA A 4 9.77 -22.98 3.48
N LEU A 5 9.47 -22.39 2.32
CA LEU A 5 9.79 -22.95 1.00
C LEU A 5 11.03 -22.33 0.35
N LEU A 6 11.52 -21.22 0.91
CA LEU A 6 12.72 -20.56 0.43
C LEU A 6 13.94 -21.05 1.23
N PRO A 7 15.12 -21.19 0.58
CA PRO A 7 16.36 -21.39 1.31
C PRO A 7 16.54 -20.26 2.34
N PRO A 8 17.20 -20.53 3.48
CA PRO A 8 17.34 -19.56 4.56
C PRO A 8 17.90 -18.25 4.02
N ILE A 9 17.08 -17.19 4.14
CA ILE A 9 17.47 -15.86 3.70
C ILE A 9 18.65 -15.43 4.54
N SER A 10 19.80 -15.23 3.88
CA SER A 10 21.02 -14.78 4.53
C SER A 10 21.32 -13.36 4.07
N LEU A 11 21.51 -12.46 5.03
CA LEU A 11 21.96 -11.09 4.78
C LEU A 11 23.43 -11.01 5.16
N PHE A 12 24.29 -10.64 4.20
CA PHE A 12 25.74 -10.54 4.40
C PHE A 12 26.38 -11.81 4.98
N GLY A 13 25.86 -12.99 4.61
CA GLY A 13 26.34 -14.29 5.12
C GLY A 13 25.81 -14.69 6.50
N VAL A 14 24.97 -13.86 7.13
CA VAL A 14 24.30 -14.18 8.40
C VAL A 14 22.88 -14.66 8.12
N PRO A 15 22.48 -15.85 8.62
CA PRO A 15 21.12 -16.35 8.45
C PRO A 15 20.14 -15.45 9.23
N VAL A 16 19.10 -14.99 8.55
CA VAL A 16 18.06 -14.16 9.14
C VAL A 16 16.93 -15.07 9.65
N PRO A 17 16.56 -14.99 10.93
CA PRO A 17 15.42 -15.73 11.46
C PRO A 17 14.14 -15.43 10.67
N ALA A 18 13.35 -16.46 10.37
CA ALA A 18 12.11 -16.32 9.60
C ALA A 18 11.13 -15.29 10.21
N VAL A 19 11.08 -15.18 11.54
CA VAL A 19 10.26 -14.18 12.24
C VAL A 19 10.66 -12.74 11.88
N ILE A 20 11.95 -12.47 11.67
CA ILE A 20 12.43 -11.14 11.27
C ILE A 20 12.04 -10.86 9.82
N VAL A 21 12.15 -11.86 8.94
CA VAL A 21 11.71 -11.71 7.53
C VAL A 21 10.21 -11.43 7.46
N VAL A 22 9.40 -12.13 8.24
CA VAL A 22 7.96 -11.90 8.32
C VAL A 22 7.67 -10.51 8.87
N ALA A 23 8.29 -10.11 9.98
CA ALA A 23 8.11 -8.78 10.55
C ALA A 23 8.50 -7.66 9.57
N TYR A 24 9.62 -7.83 8.85
CA TYR A 24 10.04 -6.93 7.79
C TYR A 24 9.03 -6.87 6.66
N GLY A 25 8.57 -8.02 6.15
CA GLY A 25 7.58 -8.07 5.08
C GLY A 25 6.26 -7.42 5.50
N THR A 26 5.78 -7.68 6.72
CA THR A 26 4.60 -6.99 7.27
C THR A 26 4.83 -5.48 7.34
N ALA A 27 5.98 -5.03 7.82
CA ALA A 27 6.30 -3.61 7.86
C ALA A 27 6.30 -2.97 6.46
N VAL A 28 6.92 -3.62 5.47
CA VAL A 28 6.93 -3.15 4.07
C VAL A 28 5.51 -3.01 3.52
N GLY A 29 4.65 -4.02 3.72
CA GLY A 29 3.27 -3.97 3.26
C GLY A 29 2.41 -2.93 3.96
N VAL A 30 2.64 -2.67 5.26
CA VAL A 30 1.90 -1.62 5.98
C VAL A 30 2.41 -0.22 5.62
N PHE A 31 3.73 -0.06 5.42
CA PHE A 31 4.33 1.26 5.23
C PHE A 31 4.20 1.79 3.81
N ILE A 32 3.90 0.96 2.81
CA ILE A 32 3.61 1.48 1.46
C ILE A 32 2.37 2.39 1.48
N ASP A 33 1.33 2.04 2.26
CA ASP A 33 0.09 2.82 2.41
C ASP A 33 0.28 4.20 3.07
N LEU A 34 1.47 4.49 3.64
CA LEU A 34 1.75 5.83 4.13
C LEU A 34 1.81 6.87 3.01
N ASP A 35 1.97 6.43 1.76
CA ASP A 35 1.92 7.31 0.59
C ASP A 35 0.56 8.01 0.44
N HIS A 36 -0.54 7.45 0.95
CA HIS A 36 -1.87 8.07 0.95
C HIS A 36 -1.86 9.42 1.64
N PHE A 37 -1.14 9.55 2.75
CA PHE A 37 -1.04 10.83 3.46
C PHE A 37 -0.32 11.89 2.62
N LEU A 38 0.68 11.48 1.83
CA LEU A 38 1.36 12.38 0.90
C LEU A 38 0.45 12.76 -0.26
N ILE A 39 -0.23 11.80 -0.88
CA ILE A 39 -1.20 12.04 -1.97
C ILE A 39 -2.29 13.00 -1.49
N ALA A 40 -2.92 12.71 -0.35
CA ALA A 40 -3.94 13.56 0.26
C ALA A 40 -3.40 14.96 0.52
N ARG A 41 -2.17 15.09 1.04
CA ARG A 41 -1.53 16.40 1.24
C ARG A 41 -1.31 17.15 -0.07
N PHE A 42 -0.94 16.47 -1.14
CA PHE A 42 -0.73 17.08 -2.46
C PHE A 42 -2.06 17.54 -3.08
N LYS A 43 -3.13 16.75 -2.95
CA LYS A 43 -4.44 17.06 -3.52
C LYS A 43 -5.23 18.11 -2.73
N THR A 44 -5.27 17.98 -1.41
CA THR A 44 -6.08 18.85 -0.52
C THR A 44 -5.33 20.07 -0.01
N GLY A 45 -3.99 20.03 -0.03
CA GLY A 45 -3.14 21.08 0.55
C GLY A 45 -3.02 21.02 2.08
N SER A 46 -3.74 20.13 2.76
CA SER A 46 -3.77 20.05 4.23
C SER A 46 -3.19 18.74 4.77
N TRP A 47 -2.86 18.74 6.07
CA TRP A 47 -2.42 17.54 6.81
C TRP A 47 -3.53 17.01 7.72
N ASP A 48 -4.78 17.26 7.36
CA ASP A 48 -5.91 16.96 8.24
C ASP A 48 -6.07 15.47 8.49
N ALA A 49 -5.79 14.62 7.51
CA ALA A 49 -5.71 13.17 7.68
C ALA A 49 -4.67 12.74 8.73
N VAL A 50 -3.47 13.34 8.73
CA VAL A 50 -2.43 13.06 9.73
C VAL A 50 -2.86 13.56 11.10
N ARG A 51 -3.41 14.78 11.17
CA ARG A 51 -3.92 15.37 12.43
C ARG A 51 -5.06 14.54 13.00
N PHE A 52 -5.93 14.00 12.15
CA PHE A 52 -7.02 13.11 12.52
C PHE A 52 -6.49 11.81 13.13
N CYS A 53 -5.51 11.16 12.49
CA CYS A 53 -4.89 9.95 13.01
C CYS A 53 -4.21 10.17 14.37
N LEU A 54 -3.50 11.28 14.54
CA LEU A 54 -2.86 11.64 15.81
C LEU A 54 -3.88 11.91 16.92
N SER A 55 -5.02 12.49 16.58
CA SER A 55 -6.10 12.79 17.52
C SER A 55 -6.98 11.57 17.81
N ASN A 56 -7.02 10.59 16.90
CA ASN A 56 -7.88 9.40 16.95
C ASN A 56 -7.10 8.11 16.64
N PRO A 57 -6.17 7.68 17.49
CA PRO A 57 -5.27 6.56 17.20
C PRO A 57 -5.99 5.22 17.05
N ARG A 58 -7.16 5.03 17.70
CA ARG A 58 -7.99 3.84 17.49
C ARG A 58 -8.63 3.82 16.11
N ALA A 59 -9.12 4.97 15.63
CA ALA A 59 -9.71 5.07 14.29
C ALA A 59 -8.63 4.88 13.21
N ALA A 60 -7.41 5.38 13.45
CA ALA A 60 -6.27 5.21 12.55
C ALA A 60 -5.91 3.74 12.27
N VAL A 61 -6.17 2.85 13.23
CA VAL A 61 -5.83 1.41 13.12
C VAL A 61 -7.04 0.55 12.79
N ALA A 62 -8.24 0.91 13.25
CA ALA A 62 -9.44 0.08 13.14
C ALA A 62 -10.48 0.57 12.13
N ASP A 63 -10.36 1.80 11.60
CA ASP A 63 -11.39 2.44 10.78
C ASP A 63 -10.78 3.37 9.72
N GLN A 64 -9.98 2.79 8.82
CA GLN A 64 -9.22 3.53 7.82
C GLN A 64 -10.08 4.29 6.81
N SER A 65 -11.35 3.89 6.61
CA SER A 65 -12.30 4.60 5.74
C SER A 65 -12.71 5.98 6.26
N LYS A 66 -12.43 6.29 7.53
CA LYS A 66 -12.70 7.61 8.12
C LYS A 66 -11.50 8.56 8.05
N ILE A 67 -10.35 8.09 7.57
CA ILE A 67 -9.12 8.90 7.51
C ILE A 67 -9.12 9.82 6.28
N PHE A 68 -9.71 9.36 5.18
CA PHE A 68 -9.73 10.05 3.90
C PHE A 68 -11.17 10.17 3.39
N GLU A 69 -11.52 11.33 2.87
CA GLU A 69 -12.79 11.55 2.18
C GLU A 69 -12.71 11.05 0.72
N PRO A 70 -13.86 10.75 0.07
CA PRO A 70 -13.88 10.45 -1.35
C PRO A 70 -13.20 11.57 -2.15
N GLY A 71 -12.24 11.20 -3.02
CA GLY A 71 -11.44 12.15 -3.83
C GLY A 71 -10.10 12.58 -3.21
N ASP A 72 -9.88 12.44 -1.90
CA ASP A 72 -8.64 12.85 -1.23
C ASP A 72 -7.41 12.09 -1.75
N VAL A 73 -7.59 10.81 -2.04
CA VAL A 73 -6.51 9.93 -2.52
C VAL A 73 -6.79 9.50 -3.95
N GLY A 74 -7.98 8.97 -4.24
CA GLY A 74 -8.35 8.45 -5.56
C GLY A 74 -7.74 7.08 -5.87
N VAL A 75 -8.50 6.21 -6.56
CA VAL A 75 -8.08 4.83 -6.86
C VAL A 75 -6.83 4.80 -7.74
N LEU A 76 -6.80 5.57 -8.84
CA LEU A 76 -5.67 5.54 -9.77
C LEU A 76 -4.41 6.19 -9.19
N SER A 77 -4.57 7.31 -8.49
CA SER A 77 -3.47 8.02 -7.85
C SER A 77 -2.78 7.13 -6.80
N ARG A 78 -3.56 6.38 -6.01
CA ARG A 78 -3.05 5.35 -5.09
C ARG A 78 -2.25 4.29 -5.81
N LEU A 79 -2.87 3.59 -6.77
CA LEU A 79 -2.22 2.47 -7.49
C LEU A 79 -0.95 2.94 -8.21
N LEU A 80 -0.97 4.12 -8.82
CA LEU A 80 0.19 4.70 -9.48
C LEU A 80 1.34 4.93 -8.49
N SER A 81 1.04 5.52 -7.33
CA SER A 81 2.04 5.76 -6.29
C SER A 81 2.68 4.45 -5.82
N HIS A 82 1.87 3.42 -5.54
CA HIS A 82 2.36 2.11 -5.15
C HIS A 82 3.26 1.47 -6.22
N VAL A 83 2.88 1.56 -7.49
CA VAL A 83 3.68 1.07 -8.63
C VAL A 83 5.00 1.82 -8.73
N VAL A 84 5.01 3.14 -8.60
CA VAL A 84 6.23 3.96 -8.64
C VAL A 84 7.15 3.63 -7.48
N ILE A 85 6.62 3.55 -6.26
CA ILE A 85 7.39 3.19 -5.06
C ILE A 85 7.99 1.79 -5.24
N GLY A 86 7.19 0.79 -5.62
CA GLY A 86 7.67 -0.57 -5.87
C GLY A 86 8.71 -0.63 -6.98
N GLY A 87 8.47 0.08 -8.09
CA GLY A 87 9.35 0.15 -9.25
C GLY A 87 10.72 0.81 -8.97
N VAL A 88 10.83 1.63 -7.93
CA VAL A 88 12.10 2.24 -7.48
C VAL A 88 12.72 1.45 -6.34
N ALA A 89 11.95 1.09 -5.32
CA ALA A 89 12.45 0.45 -4.11
C ALA A 89 13.03 -0.94 -4.39
N VAL A 90 12.36 -1.75 -5.22
CA VAL A 90 12.80 -3.13 -5.50
C VAL A 90 14.12 -3.15 -6.27
N PRO A 91 14.33 -2.38 -7.36
CA PRO A 91 15.64 -2.34 -8.02
C PRO A 91 16.76 -1.81 -7.13
N LEU A 92 16.51 -0.76 -6.32
CA LEU A 92 17.51 -0.25 -5.39
C LEU A 92 17.90 -1.30 -4.34
N LEU A 93 16.93 -2.04 -3.82
CA LEU A 93 17.21 -3.17 -2.93
C LEU A 93 17.95 -4.29 -3.64
N ALA A 94 17.70 -4.55 -4.92
CA ALA A 94 18.40 -5.59 -5.67
C ALA A 94 19.90 -5.29 -5.82
N LEU A 95 20.28 -4.01 -5.87
CA LEU A 95 21.69 -3.58 -5.86
C LEU A 95 22.38 -3.85 -4.51
N LEU A 96 21.62 -3.90 -3.41
CA LEU A 96 22.15 -4.11 -2.05
C LEU A 96 22.06 -5.57 -1.61
N SER A 97 20.95 -6.24 -1.91
CA SER A 97 20.63 -7.60 -1.51
C SER A 97 19.47 -8.16 -2.35
N VAL A 98 19.80 -9.04 -3.30
CA VAL A 98 18.82 -9.74 -4.13
C VAL A 98 17.77 -10.50 -3.31
N PRO A 99 18.12 -11.26 -2.23
CA PRO A 99 17.11 -11.91 -1.41
C PRO A 99 16.11 -10.93 -0.77
N LEU A 100 16.59 -9.77 -0.30
CA LEU A 100 15.73 -8.75 0.30
C LEU A 100 14.82 -8.09 -0.74
N ALA A 101 15.35 -7.85 -1.94
CA ALA A 101 14.57 -7.35 -3.07
C ALA A 101 13.46 -8.32 -3.47
N ILE A 102 13.72 -9.64 -3.48
CA ILE A 102 12.72 -10.67 -3.76
C ILE A 102 11.60 -10.63 -2.71
N VAL A 103 11.95 -10.65 -1.42
CA VAL A 103 10.94 -10.58 -0.34
C VAL A 103 10.09 -9.32 -0.46
N THR A 104 10.73 -8.16 -0.66
CA THR A 104 10.05 -6.87 -0.82
C THR A 104 9.13 -6.90 -2.03
N GLY A 105 9.64 -7.33 -3.19
CA GLY A 105 8.87 -7.39 -4.43
C GLY A 105 7.64 -8.31 -4.32
N VAL A 106 7.77 -9.47 -3.67
CA VAL A 106 6.64 -10.39 -3.45
C VAL A 106 5.58 -9.76 -2.54
N VAL A 107 6.00 -9.12 -1.45
CA VAL A 107 5.06 -8.45 -0.53
C VAL A 107 4.34 -7.31 -1.24
N LEU A 108 5.07 -6.42 -1.90
CA LEU A 108 4.49 -5.27 -2.59
C LEU A 108 3.58 -5.70 -3.74
N TYR A 109 3.94 -6.76 -4.48
CA TYR A 109 3.09 -7.33 -5.50
C TYR A 109 1.79 -7.89 -4.92
N ALA A 110 1.87 -8.65 -3.82
CA ALA A 110 0.68 -9.21 -3.18
C ALA A 110 -0.25 -8.11 -2.65
N HIS A 111 0.32 -7.04 -2.08
CA HIS A 111 -0.41 -5.85 -1.62
C HIS A 111 -1.12 -5.16 -2.78
N LEU A 112 -0.37 -4.79 -3.82
CA LEU A 112 -0.92 -4.12 -5.01
C LEU A 112 -2.00 -4.95 -5.70
N LEU A 113 -1.83 -6.28 -5.76
CA LEU A 113 -2.83 -7.17 -6.33
C LEU A 113 -4.10 -7.22 -5.48
N ALA A 114 -3.97 -7.22 -4.15
CA ALA A 114 -5.12 -7.17 -3.26
C ALA A 114 -5.90 -5.86 -3.45
N ASP A 115 -5.20 -4.73 -3.54
CA ASP A 115 -5.80 -3.42 -3.81
C ASP A 115 -6.51 -3.40 -5.16
N LEU A 116 -5.85 -3.86 -6.22
CA LEU A 116 -6.44 -3.91 -7.56
C LEU A 116 -7.72 -4.76 -7.59
N VAL A 117 -7.70 -5.95 -6.97
CA VAL A 117 -8.88 -6.81 -6.89
C VAL A 117 -10.00 -6.14 -6.09
N TRP A 118 -9.65 -5.46 -5.00
CA TRP A 118 -10.63 -4.72 -4.20
C TRP A 118 -11.24 -3.55 -4.99
N ASP A 119 -10.42 -2.81 -5.72
CA ASP A 119 -10.85 -1.67 -6.54
C ASP A 119 -11.76 -2.07 -7.68
N ILE A 120 -11.45 -3.17 -8.37
CA ILE A 120 -12.34 -3.72 -9.40
C ILE A 120 -13.72 -4.03 -8.80
N ARG A 121 -13.75 -4.74 -7.67
CA ARG A 121 -15.02 -5.07 -6.97
C ARG A 121 -15.75 -3.82 -6.47
N LEU A 122 -15.01 -2.79 -6.08
CA LEU A 122 -15.59 -1.52 -5.63
C LEU A 122 -16.23 -0.81 -6.82
N LEU A 123 -15.52 -0.67 -7.93
CA LEU A 123 -15.98 -0.02 -9.15
C LEU A 123 -17.18 -0.75 -9.77
N GLU A 124 -17.18 -2.08 -9.81
CA GLU A 124 -18.31 -2.89 -10.28
C GLU A 124 -19.59 -2.58 -9.48
N ARG A 125 -19.50 -2.59 -8.13
CA ARG A 125 -20.63 -2.25 -7.27
C ARG A 125 -21.13 -0.82 -7.46
N HIS A 126 -20.21 0.12 -7.69
CA HIS A 126 -20.60 1.51 -7.94
C HIS A 126 -21.24 1.66 -9.31
N ALA A 127 -20.72 1.02 -10.36
CA ALA A 127 -21.32 1.05 -11.70
C ALA A 127 -22.75 0.48 -11.71
N GLU A 128 -23.02 -0.55 -10.92
CA GLU A 128 -24.38 -1.10 -10.73
C GLU A 128 -25.33 -0.12 -10.02
N THR A 129 -24.80 0.78 -9.20
CA THR A 129 -25.57 1.70 -8.36
C THR A 129 -25.55 3.15 -8.86
N ALA A 130 -24.68 3.47 -9.83
CA ALA A 130 -24.42 4.82 -10.30
C ALA A 130 -25.65 5.36 -11.06
N ALA A 131 -26.12 6.52 -10.62
CA ALA A 131 -27.17 7.26 -11.32
C ALA A 131 -26.60 8.10 -12.48
N SER A 132 -25.30 8.40 -12.45
CA SER A 132 -24.61 9.24 -13.45
C SER A 132 -23.13 8.86 -13.63
N THR A 133 -22.52 9.35 -14.70
CA THR A 133 -21.08 9.15 -14.99
C THR A 133 -20.15 10.03 -14.18
N ASP A 134 -20.63 11.16 -13.63
CA ASP A 134 -19.83 12.04 -12.77
C ASP A 134 -19.47 11.34 -11.45
N ASP A 135 -20.41 10.57 -10.89
CA ASP A 135 -20.19 9.79 -9.66
C ASP A 135 -19.03 8.79 -9.79
N LEU A 136 -18.75 8.30 -11.01
CA LEU A 136 -17.64 7.40 -11.29
C LEU A 136 -16.30 8.15 -11.39
N ALA A 137 -16.30 9.40 -11.89
CA ALA A 137 -15.09 10.18 -12.12
C ALA A 137 -14.42 10.60 -10.81
N ASP A 138 -15.21 11.02 -9.82
CA ASP A 138 -14.71 11.46 -8.50
C ASP A 138 -14.07 10.32 -7.69
N ILE A 139 -14.46 9.07 -7.95
CA ILE A 139 -13.90 7.88 -7.27
C ILE A 139 -12.57 7.47 -7.90
N ILE A 140 -12.49 7.55 -9.23
CA ILE A 140 -11.32 7.11 -10.01
C ILE A 140 -10.13 8.06 -9.82
N GLY A 141 -10.39 9.37 -9.78
CA GLY A 141 -9.39 10.46 -9.76
C GLY A 141 -8.65 10.62 -8.45
#